data_AF-A0A2U3C5P8-F1
#
_entry.id   AF-A0A2U3C5P8-F1
#
_cell.length_a   1.000
_cell.length_b   1.000
_cell.length_c   1.000
_cell.angle_alpha   90.00
_cell.angle_beta   90.00
_cell.angle_gamma   90.00
#
_symmetry.space_group_name_H-M   'P 1'
#
loop_
_entity.id
_entity.type
_entity.pdbx_description
1 polymer ?
#
loop_
_entity_poly.entity_id
_entity_poly.type
_entity_poly.pdbx_seq_one_letter_code
_entity_poly.pdbx_strand_id
1 'polypeptide(L)'
;MGAVFDSDGLSGTHHCTASVVDSPGKDLIVTAAHCLGTTSDLFVPGYHDGQAPYGIWHIQRIVTDAQWNSDSDPDHDVAFAVVEPLNGRSIESVVGAYTLGVGQGTSDPVTIIGYPEVSDEAIACTDSVTAYSSTQLRIYCTGYSGGTSGSPWLVGAGSQDGSGGTVMGVIGGYEQGGDSDDVSYSVAFGSAVQSLYEQAVSDAGN
;
A
#
# COMPACT_ATOMS: atom_id res chain seq x y z
N MET A 1 -6.64 2.98 -4.57
CA MET A 1 -5.26 2.46 -4.75
C MET A 1 -4.69 2.91 -6.09
N GLY A 2 -3.37 2.83 -6.28
CA GLY A 2 -2.69 3.36 -7.46
C GLY A 2 -1.21 3.01 -7.49
N ALA A 3 -0.53 3.49 -8.53
CA ALA A 3 0.90 3.31 -8.72
C ALA A 3 1.69 4.45 -8.05
N VAL A 4 2.92 4.15 -7.63
CA VAL A 4 3.89 5.08 -7.06
C VAL A 4 5.01 5.26 -8.07
N PHE A 5 5.35 6.51 -8.33
CA PHE A 5 6.40 6.93 -9.27
C PHE A 5 7.48 7.71 -8.54
N ASP A 6 8.67 7.71 -9.10
CA ASP A 6 9.70 8.68 -8.76
C ASP A 6 9.31 10.11 -9.18
N SER A 7 10.16 11.09 -8.87
CA SER A 7 9.94 12.51 -9.16
C SER A 7 9.76 12.87 -10.65
N ASP A 8 10.14 11.97 -11.56
CA ASP A 8 9.90 12.11 -13.01
C ASP A 8 8.42 11.86 -13.39
N GLY A 9 7.61 11.39 -12.45
CA GLY A 9 6.18 11.16 -12.62
C GLY A 9 5.86 10.25 -13.79
N LEU A 10 4.80 10.56 -14.55
CA LEU A 10 4.35 9.75 -15.70
C LEU A 10 5.36 9.71 -16.87
N SER A 11 6.46 10.47 -16.80
CA SER A 11 7.55 10.34 -17.78
C SER A 11 8.57 9.26 -17.42
N GLY A 12 8.55 8.80 -16.17
CA GLY A 12 9.29 7.64 -15.69
C GLY A 12 8.42 6.38 -15.63
N THR A 13 8.99 5.32 -15.05
CA THR A 13 8.27 4.07 -14.76
C THR A 13 7.79 4.12 -13.32
N HIS A 14 6.58 3.62 -13.04
CA HIS A 14 6.18 3.36 -11.66
C HIS A 14 6.97 2.18 -11.09
N HIS A 15 7.27 2.23 -9.79
CA HIS A 15 8.14 1.26 -9.13
C HIS A 15 7.45 0.54 -7.96
N CYS A 16 6.30 1.04 -7.52
CA CYS A 16 5.53 0.49 -6.42
C CYS A 16 4.03 0.73 -6.58
N THR A 17 3.26 0.12 -5.67
CA THR A 17 1.83 0.29 -5.50
C THR A 17 1.54 0.87 -4.12
N ALA A 18 0.47 1.65 -4.00
CA ALA A 18 -0.04 2.10 -2.70
C ALA A 18 -1.57 2.16 -2.68
N SER A 19 -2.15 2.21 -1.48
CA SER A 19 -3.59 2.34 -1.29
C SER A 19 -3.96 3.44 -0.30
N VAL A 20 -5.08 4.12 -0.55
CA VAL A 20 -5.60 5.13 0.38
C VAL A 20 -6.28 4.40 1.53
N VAL A 21 -5.94 4.78 2.75
CA VAL A 21 -6.56 4.26 3.98
C VAL A 21 -7.30 5.38 4.70
N ASP A 22 -8.44 5.04 5.29
CA ASP A 22 -9.30 5.98 5.99
C ASP A 22 -8.49 6.67 7.09
N SER A 23 -8.56 8.00 7.14
CA SER A 23 -7.87 8.79 8.15
C SER A 23 -8.65 10.06 8.49
N PRO A 24 -8.47 10.64 9.70
CA PRO A 24 -9.10 11.90 10.04
C PRO A 24 -8.76 13.05 9.07
N GLY A 25 -7.52 13.07 8.55
CA GLY A 25 -7.04 14.02 7.56
C GLY A 25 -7.51 13.76 6.13
N LYS A 26 -8.02 12.56 5.84
CA LYS A 26 -8.51 12.13 4.52
C LYS A 26 -7.42 12.14 3.43
N ASP A 27 -6.18 11.94 3.86
CA ASP A 27 -4.94 12.24 3.13
C ASP A 27 -3.87 11.15 3.32
N LEU A 28 -4.25 9.96 3.80
CA LEU A 28 -3.29 8.91 4.13
C LEU A 28 -3.26 7.78 3.10
N ILE A 29 -2.05 7.38 2.71
CA ILE A 29 -1.80 6.15 1.95
C ILE A 29 -0.97 5.16 2.77
N VAL A 30 -1.13 3.88 2.49
CA VAL A 30 -0.30 2.78 3.01
C VAL A 30 0.40 2.07 1.84
N THR A 31 1.65 1.68 2.06
CA THR A 31 2.51 0.94 1.12
C THR A 31 3.62 0.21 1.91
N ALA A 32 4.52 -0.48 1.21
CA ALA A 32 5.71 -1.06 1.83
C ALA A 32 6.73 0.06 2.13
N ALA A 33 7.52 -0.09 3.18
CA ALA A 33 8.45 0.96 3.56
C ALA A 33 9.61 1.11 2.57
N HIS A 34 10.01 0.04 1.89
CA HIS A 34 11.00 0.11 0.82
C HIS A 34 10.51 0.84 -0.45
N CYS A 35 9.20 1.11 -0.57
CA CYS A 35 8.64 1.80 -1.74
C CYS A 35 8.84 3.31 -1.74
N LEU A 36 8.99 3.92 -0.56
CA LEU A 36 9.05 5.36 -0.41
C LEU A 36 10.48 5.77 -0.09
N GLY A 37 11.18 6.27 -1.11
CA GLY A 37 12.54 6.77 -0.96
C GLY A 37 12.55 8.19 -0.41
N THR A 38 11.64 9.05 -0.91
CA THR A 38 11.62 10.48 -0.57
C THR A 38 10.22 11.08 -0.69
N THR A 39 10.03 12.29 -0.16
CA THR A 39 8.80 13.08 -0.42
C THR A 39 8.70 13.59 -1.86
N SER A 40 9.69 13.33 -2.73
CA SER A 40 9.58 13.64 -4.16
C SER A 40 8.86 12.56 -4.96
N ASP A 41 8.62 11.40 -4.35
CA ASP A 41 7.82 10.32 -4.93
C ASP A 41 6.37 10.80 -5.09
N LEU A 42 5.68 10.23 -6.08
CA LEU A 42 4.37 10.66 -6.52
C LEU A 42 3.40 9.49 -6.49
N PHE A 43 2.20 9.72 -5.96
CA PHE A 43 1.13 8.73 -5.97
C PHE A 43 0.09 9.04 -7.04
N VAL A 44 -0.21 8.04 -7.89
CA VAL A 44 -1.16 8.16 -8.99
C VAL A 44 -2.32 7.16 -8.77
N PRO A 45 -3.36 7.56 -8.01
CA PRO A 45 -4.51 6.71 -7.78
C PRO A 45 -5.22 6.37 -9.09
N GLY A 46 -5.59 5.09 -9.24
CA GLY A 46 -6.26 4.58 -10.44
C GLY A 46 -5.46 4.75 -11.72
N TYR A 47 -4.13 4.75 -11.67
CA TYR A 47 -3.28 4.75 -12.86
C TYR A 47 -3.75 3.67 -13.84
N HIS A 48 -3.88 3.99 -15.12
CA HIS A 48 -4.06 2.98 -16.16
C HIS A 48 -3.67 3.55 -17.54
N ASP A 49 -3.13 2.74 -18.44
CA ASP A 49 -2.83 3.14 -19.83
C ASP A 49 -2.02 4.46 -19.96
N GLY A 50 -1.06 4.70 -19.06
CA GLY A 50 -0.30 5.96 -19.03
C GLY A 50 -1.09 7.18 -18.52
N GLN A 51 -2.28 6.98 -17.95
CA GLN A 51 -3.19 8.05 -17.52
C GLN A 51 -3.28 8.15 -16.00
N ALA A 52 -3.43 9.39 -15.51
CA ALA A 52 -3.70 9.72 -14.11
C ALA A 52 -5.13 10.27 -13.96
N PRO A 53 -6.19 9.42 -14.01
CA PRO A 53 -7.58 9.89 -14.06
C PRO A 53 -8.00 10.69 -12.82
N TYR A 54 -7.36 10.44 -11.68
CA TYR A 54 -7.59 11.13 -10.41
C TYR A 54 -6.46 12.10 -10.04
N GLY A 55 -5.57 12.41 -11.00
CA GLY A 55 -4.44 13.30 -10.84
C GLY A 55 -3.20 12.65 -10.22
N ILE A 56 -2.15 13.46 -10.10
CA ILE A 56 -0.86 13.09 -9.51
C ILE A 56 -0.77 13.78 -8.14
N TRP A 57 -0.52 12.99 -7.10
CA TRP A 57 -0.56 13.44 -5.70
C TRP A 57 0.86 13.45 -5.13
N HIS A 58 1.28 14.59 -4.61
CA HIS A 58 2.59 14.75 -3.99
C HIS A 58 2.59 14.22 -2.56
N ILE A 59 3.67 13.54 -2.18
CA ILE A 59 3.89 13.08 -0.82
C ILE A 59 4.38 14.25 0.03
N GLN A 60 3.62 14.60 1.06
CA GLN A 60 4.00 15.64 2.02
C GLN A 60 4.95 15.11 3.09
N ARG A 61 4.66 13.90 3.59
CA ARG A 61 5.40 13.27 4.69
C ARG A 61 5.35 11.76 4.55
N ILE A 62 6.46 11.12 4.90
CA ILE A 62 6.60 9.67 5.02
C ILE A 62 6.75 9.31 6.50
N VAL A 63 6.07 8.27 6.93
CA VAL A 63 6.11 7.73 8.29
C VAL A 63 6.45 6.24 8.21
N THR A 64 7.65 5.91 8.66
CA THR A 64 8.22 4.55 8.69
C THR A 64 8.57 4.15 10.11
N ASP A 65 8.53 2.85 10.37
CA ASP A 65 8.91 2.29 11.66
C ASP A 65 10.41 2.53 11.95
N ALA A 66 10.77 2.75 13.22
CA ALA A 66 12.16 2.94 13.63
C ALA A 66 13.03 1.70 13.33
N GLN A 67 12.48 0.49 13.42
CA GLN A 67 13.17 -0.76 13.10
C GLN A 67 13.45 -0.86 11.59
N TRP A 68 12.55 -0.37 10.75
CA TRP A 68 12.82 -0.23 9.32
C TRP A 68 13.96 0.74 9.05
N ASN A 69 13.93 1.90 9.73
CA ASN A 69 14.92 2.95 9.52
C ASN A 69 16.33 2.57 10.02
N SER A 70 16.46 1.69 11.02
CA SER A 70 17.76 1.28 11.55
C SER A 70 18.41 0.17 10.73
N ASP A 71 17.65 -0.88 10.40
CA ASP A 71 18.21 -2.14 9.90
C ASP A 71 17.46 -2.69 8.68
N SER A 72 16.49 -1.94 8.12
CA SER A 72 15.60 -2.40 7.06
C SER A 72 14.93 -3.73 7.43
N ASP A 73 14.47 -3.84 8.68
CA ASP A 73 13.86 -5.06 9.21
C ASP A 73 12.61 -5.44 8.40
N PRO A 74 12.57 -6.62 7.74
CA PRO A 74 11.42 -7.05 6.96
C PRO A 74 10.13 -7.21 7.79
N ASP A 75 10.21 -7.38 9.11
CA ASP A 75 9.02 -7.42 9.96
C ASP A 75 8.37 -6.03 10.17
N HIS A 76 9.03 -4.98 9.69
CA HIS A 76 8.62 -3.59 9.81
C HIS A 76 8.57 -2.86 8.45
N ASP A 77 8.52 -3.61 7.33
CA ASP A 77 8.43 -3.08 5.96
C ASP A 77 7.01 -2.59 5.61
N VAL A 78 6.54 -1.61 6.37
CA VAL A 78 5.26 -0.92 6.15
C VAL A 78 5.47 0.57 6.36
N ALA A 79 4.93 1.38 5.47
CA ALA A 79 4.95 2.83 5.59
C ALA A 79 3.56 3.41 5.37
N PHE A 80 3.33 4.52 6.06
CA PHE A 80 2.25 5.44 5.73
C PHE A 80 2.83 6.72 5.16
N ALA A 81 2.08 7.37 4.27
CA ALA A 81 2.43 8.69 3.79
C ALA A 81 1.22 9.60 3.75
N VAL A 82 1.44 10.86 4.14
CA VAL A 82 0.46 11.93 3.99
C VAL A 82 0.63 12.55 2.62
N VAL A 83 -0.46 12.67 1.86
CA VAL A 83 -0.46 13.29 0.54
C VAL A 83 -1.01 14.71 0.58
N GLU A 84 -0.41 15.60 -0.20
CA GLU A 84 -0.89 16.98 -0.32
C GLU A 84 -2.27 17.04 -1.00
N PRO A 85 -3.13 18.01 -0.63
CA PRO A 85 -4.41 18.19 -1.30
C PRO A 85 -4.22 18.62 -2.76
N LEU A 86 -4.92 17.94 -3.67
CA LEU A 86 -4.92 18.31 -5.09
C LEU A 86 -6.15 19.17 -5.40
N ASN A 87 -5.92 20.40 -5.88
CA ASN A 87 -6.97 21.37 -6.20
C ASN A 87 -7.92 21.62 -5.01
N GLY A 88 -7.37 21.68 -3.80
CA GLY A 88 -8.12 21.93 -2.56
C GLY A 88 -8.99 20.76 -2.08
N ARG A 89 -8.82 19.56 -2.64
CA ARG A 89 -9.52 18.34 -2.22
C ARG A 89 -8.54 17.34 -1.61
N SER A 90 -8.97 16.65 -0.57
CA SER A 90 -8.21 15.54 0.02
C SER A 90 -8.36 14.28 -0.84
N ILE A 91 -7.39 13.36 -0.80
CA ILE A 91 -7.38 12.21 -1.70
C ILE A 91 -8.58 11.28 -1.47
N GLU A 92 -8.92 11.01 -0.21
CA GLU A 92 -10.05 10.14 0.13
C GLU A 92 -11.38 10.74 -0.34
N SER A 93 -11.51 12.08 -0.38
CA SER A 93 -12.72 12.72 -0.93
C SER A 93 -12.88 12.52 -2.44
N VAL A 94 -11.79 12.20 -3.14
CA VAL A 94 -11.76 11.98 -4.59
C VAL A 94 -11.93 10.50 -4.93
N VAL A 95 -11.24 9.61 -4.23
CA VAL A 95 -11.16 8.18 -4.60
C VAL A 95 -11.68 7.21 -3.54
N GLY A 96 -12.16 7.72 -2.41
CA GLY A 96 -12.48 6.90 -1.24
C GLY A 96 -11.23 6.38 -0.54
N ALA A 97 -11.44 5.54 0.47
CA ALA A 97 -10.38 4.88 1.19
C ALA A 97 -10.82 3.50 1.68
N TYR A 98 -9.83 2.65 1.96
CA TYR A 98 -10.05 1.37 2.62
C TYR A 98 -9.92 1.51 4.13
N THR A 99 -10.54 0.60 4.87
CA THR A 99 -10.32 0.52 6.32
C THR A 99 -8.96 -0.16 6.59
N LEU A 100 -8.16 0.36 7.52
CA LEU A 100 -6.98 -0.34 7.99
C LEU A 100 -7.38 -1.43 9.00
N GLY A 101 -7.01 -2.68 8.73
CA GLY A 101 -7.28 -3.83 9.58
C GLY A 101 -6.01 -4.34 10.26
N VAL A 102 -5.97 -4.29 11.58
CA VAL A 102 -4.92 -4.93 12.39
C VAL A 102 -5.45 -6.17 13.10
N GLY A 103 -4.58 -7.15 13.34
CA GLY A 103 -4.93 -8.41 13.99
C GLY A 103 -5.91 -9.28 13.20
N GLN A 104 -6.01 -9.07 11.88
CA GLN A 104 -6.87 -9.88 11.01
C GLN A 104 -6.34 -11.32 10.94
N GLY A 105 -7.24 -12.29 11.01
CA GLY A 105 -6.91 -13.70 10.83
C GLY A 105 -6.69 -14.05 9.34
N THR A 106 -6.37 -15.31 9.08
CA THR A 106 -6.18 -15.84 7.73
C THR A 106 -7.37 -16.70 7.26
N SER A 107 -8.54 -16.54 7.89
CA SER A 107 -9.73 -17.34 7.62
C SER A 107 -10.46 -16.95 6.34
N ASP A 108 -10.38 -15.68 5.96
CA ASP A 108 -11.05 -15.13 4.80
C ASP A 108 -10.08 -15.02 3.62
N PRO A 109 -10.56 -15.24 2.38
CA PRO A 109 -9.75 -15.02 1.20
C PRO A 109 -9.39 -13.54 1.08
N VAL A 110 -8.19 -13.28 0.56
CA VAL A 110 -7.66 -11.94 0.35
C VAL A 110 -7.57 -11.67 -1.13
N THR A 111 -7.97 -10.46 -1.53
CA THR A 111 -7.71 -9.94 -2.88
C THR A 111 -6.53 -9.00 -2.84
N ILE A 112 -5.50 -9.30 -3.64
CA ILE A 112 -4.39 -8.38 -3.89
C ILE A 112 -4.67 -7.70 -5.21
N ILE A 113 -4.47 -6.39 -5.25
CA ILE A 113 -4.51 -5.63 -6.50
C ILE A 113 -3.19 -4.85 -6.57
N GLY A 114 -2.48 -4.93 -7.69
CA GLY A 114 -1.13 -4.37 -7.82
C GLY A 114 -0.79 -3.91 -9.23
N TYR A 115 0.25 -3.08 -9.35
CA TYR A 115 0.74 -2.54 -10.62
C TYR A 115 2.13 -3.10 -10.95
N PRO A 116 2.25 -4.13 -11.79
CA PRO A 116 3.56 -4.59 -12.27
C PRO A 116 4.21 -3.52 -13.14
N GLU A 117 5.48 -3.17 -12.92
CA GLU A 117 6.20 -2.09 -13.65
C GLU A 117 6.30 -2.33 -15.16
N VAL A 118 6.14 -3.60 -15.57
CA VAL A 118 6.14 -4.03 -16.97
C VAL A 118 4.82 -3.74 -17.70
N SER A 119 3.81 -3.23 -16.98
CA SER A 119 2.47 -2.94 -17.47
C SER A 119 1.96 -1.61 -16.93
N ASP A 120 1.09 -0.97 -17.70
CA ASP A 120 0.32 0.19 -17.23
C ASP A 120 -1.05 -0.19 -16.69
N GLU A 121 -1.36 -1.48 -16.55
CA GLU A 121 -2.62 -1.98 -16.00
C GLU A 121 -2.42 -2.68 -14.65
N ALA A 122 -3.39 -2.50 -13.75
CA ALA A 122 -3.43 -3.25 -12.51
C ALA A 122 -3.81 -4.72 -12.75
N ILE A 123 -3.17 -5.62 -12.03
CA ILE A 123 -3.59 -7.02 -11.91
C ILE A 123 -4.30 -7.25 -10.58
N ALA A 124 -5.16 -8.26 -10.54
CA ALA A 124 -5.84 -8.67 -9.33
C ALA A 124 -5.85 -10.20 -9.19
N CYS A 125 -5.67 -10.67 -7.96
CA CYS A 125 -5.69 -12.08 -7.59
C CYS A 125 -6.39 -12.23 -6.25
N THR A 126 -7.23 -13.25 -6.13
CA THR A 126 -7.90 -13.61 -4.89
C THR A 126 -7.52 -15.03 -4.51
N ASP A 127 -6.90 -15.23 -3.35
CA ASP A 127 -6.58 -16.55 -2.84
C ASP A 127 -6.56 -16.58 -1.30
N SER A 128 -6.37 -17.77 -0.74
CA SER A 128 -6.26 -18.02 0.68
C SER A 128 -4.89 -17.60 1.22
N VAL A 129 -4.89 -16.96 2.38
CA VAL A 129 -3.67 -16.56 3.08
C VAL A 129 -3.21 -17.65 4.05
N THR A 130 -1.91 -17.83 4.17
CA THR A 130 -1.29 -18.69 5.18
C THR A 130 -0.27 -17.90 6.00
N ALA A 131 -0.09 -18.26 7.27
CA ALA A 131 1.02 -17.73 8.06
C ALA A 131 2.35 -18.32 7.54
N TYR A 132 3.34 -17.47 7.30
CA TYR A 132 4.71 -17.87 7.00
C TYR A 132 5.56 -17.91 8.28
N SER A 133 5.38 -16.92 9.16
CA SER A 133 5.98 -16.83 10.49
C SER A 133 4.97 -16.24 11.49
N SER A 134 5.42 -15.88 12.69
CA SER A 134 4.60 -15.11 13.64
C SER A 134 4.33 -13.67 13.20
N THR A 135 5.11 -13.15 12.24
CA THR A 135 5.12 -11.74 11.80
C THR A 135 4.87 -11.60 10.31
N GLN A 136 4.84 -12.70 9.55
CA GLN A 136 4.75 -12.69 8.09
C GLN A 136 3.63 -13.61 7.59
N LEU A 137 2.93 -13.15 6.56
CA LEU A 137 1.89 -13.85 5.83
C LEU A 137 2.40 -14.21 4.43
N ARG A 138 1.76 -15.20 3.80
CA ARG A 138 2.06 -15.67 2.45
C ARG A 138 0.80 -16.02 1.67
N ILE A 139 0.81 -15.73 0.38
CA ILE A 139 -0.23 -16.04 -0.59
C ILE A 139 0.38 -16.43 -1.96
N TYR A 140 -0.32 -17.25 -2.73
CA TYR A 140 0.14 -17.80 -4.00
C TYR A 140 -0.57 -17.14 -5.18
N CYS A 141 -0.15 -15.92 -5.50
CA CYS A 141 -0.68 -15.16 -6.62
C CYS A 141 0.41 -14.95 -7.68
N THR A 142 0.16 -15.43 -8.90
CA THR A 142 1.09 -15.33 -10.04
C THR A 142 1.04 -13.98 -10.73
N GLY A 143 2.22 -13.51 -11.18
CA GLY A 143 2.39 -12.32 -12.00
C GLY A 143 2.67 -11.05 -11.21
N TYR A 144 2.95 -11.17 -9.90
CA TYR A 144 3.28 -10.04 -9.03
C TYR A 144 4.79 -9.76 -9.05
N SER A 145 5.26 -9.28 -10.19
CA SER A 145 6.67 -8.89 -10.41
C SER A 145 7.00 -7.52 -9.77
N GLY A 146 8.19 -6.97 -10.07
CA GLY A 146 8.56 -5.58 -9.72
C GLY A 146 7.45 -4.57 -10.06
N GLY A 147 7.34 -3.50 -9.28
CA GLY A 147 6.20 -2.56 -9.29
C GLY A 147 5.07 -2.92 -8.32
N THR A 148 4.89 -4.21 -8.01
CA THR A 148 3.75 -4.65 -7.18
C THR A 148 3.98 -4.52 -5.68
N SER A 149 5.19 -4.20 -5.23
CA SER A 149 5.47 -3.87 -3.83
C SER A 149 4.52 -2.79 -3.31
N GLY A 150 4.05 -2.95 -2.08
CA GLY A 150 3.05 -2.09 -1.46
C GLY A 150 1.59 -2.35 -1.86
N SER A 151 1.33 -3.34 -2.74
CA SER A 151 -0.03 -3.73 -3.13
C SER A 151 -0.87 -4.15 -1.92
N PRO A 152 -2.07 -3.58 -1.70
CA PRO A 152 -2.89 -3.90 -0.54
C PRO A 152 -3.44 -5.33 -0.58
N TRP A 153 -3.44 -5.98 0.57
CA TRP A 153 -4.11 -7.24 0.83
C TRP A 153 -5.50 -6.96 1.39
N LEU A 154 -6.53 -7.08 0.56
CA LEU A 154 -7.89 -6.68 0.87
C LEU A 154 -8.77 -7.86 1.31
N VAL A 155 -9.32 -7.77 2.52
CA VAL A 155 -10.43 -8.62 2.97
C VAL A 155 -11.75 -7.93 2.63
N GLY A 156 -12.73 -8.70 2.15
CA GLY A 156 -14.06 -8.16 1.84
C GLY A 156 -14.07 -7.21 0.64
N ALA A 157 -13.07 -7.28 -0.25
CA ALA A 157 -13.07 -6.50 -1.49
C ALA A 157 -14.38 -6.72 -2.27
N GLY A 158 -15.07 -5.63 -2.62
CA GLY A 158 -16.37 -5.68 -3.29
C GLY A 158 -17.58 -5.96 -2.36
N SER A 159 -17.42 -5.76 -1.04
CA SER A 159 -18.53 -5.81 -0.08
C SER A 159 -19.65 -4.82 -0.46
N GLN A 160 -20.90 -5.26 -0.28
CA GLN A 160 -22.10 -4.48 -0.61
C GLN A 160 -22.35 -3.30 0.36
N ASP A 161 -21.58 -3.19 1.43
CA ASP A 161 -21.68 -2.12 2.43
C ASP A 161 -20.98 -0.82 2.01
N GLY A 162 -20.30 -0.81 0.86
CA GLY A 162 -19.67 0.38 0.29
C GLY A 162 -18.34 0.78 0.93
N SER A 163 -17.78 -0.04 1.84
CA SER A 163 -16.51 0.23 2.54
C SER A 163 -15.26 0.04 1.67
N GLY A 164 -15.39 -0.53 0.47
CA GLY A 164 -14.27 -0.85 -0.42
C GLY A 164 -13.45 -2.07 0.01
N GLY A 165 -13.43 -2.40 1.31
CA GLY A 165 -12.69 -3.51 1.91
C GLY A 165 -11.75 -3.06 3.03
N THR A 166 -11.11 -4.04 3.67
CA THR A 166 -10.15 -3.84 4.76
C THR A 166 -8.75 -4.23 4.30
N VAL A 167 -7.79 -3.31 4.38
CA VAL A 167 -6.37 -3.58 4.14
C VAL A 167 -5.78 -4.26 5.37
N MET A 168 -5.37 -5.52 5.25
CA MET A 168 -4.76 -6.30 6.33
C MET A 168 -3.25 -6.54 6.17
N GLY A 169 -2.69 -6.03 5.08
CA GLY A 169 -1.32 -6.28 4.66
C GLY A 169 -0.98 -5.50 3.39
N VAL A 170 0.30 -5.48 3.04
CA VAL A 170 0.81 -4.98 1.77
C VAL A 170 1.89 -5.93 1.25
N ILE A 171 2.03 -6.09 -0.07
CA ILE A 171 3.19 -6.83 -0.61
C ILE A 171 4.47 -6.16 -0.11
N GLY A 172 5.27 -6.90 0.65
CA GLY A 172 6.46 -6.40 1.32
C GLY A 172 6.95 -7.40 2.36
N GLY A 173 7.84 -6.95 3.23
CA GLY A 173 8.35 -7.74 4.33
C GLY A 173 9.38 -8.76 3.89
N TYR A 174 9.14 -10.05 4.14
CA TYR A 174 10.10 -11.10 3.79
C TYR A 174 10.50 -10.98 2.31
N GLU A 175 11.80 -10.81 2.07
CA GLU A 175 12.37 -10.60 0.71
C GLU A 175 11.68 -9.48 -0.08
N GLN A 176 11.32 -8.37 0.58
CA GLN A 176 10.59 -7.23 -0.04
C GLN A 176 9.25 -7.61 -0.68
N GLY A 177 8.65 -8.71 -0.22
CA GLY A 177 7.42 -9.24 -0.80
C GLY A 177 7.60 -10.56 -1.51
N GLY A 178 8.84 -11.08 -1.65
CA GLY A 178 9.16 -12.39 -2.19
C GLY A 178 10.26 -12.35 -3.24
N ASP A 179 10.91 -13.49 -3.49
CA ASP A 179 11.94 -13.66 -4.52
C ASP A 179 11.40 -14.17 -5.88
N SER A 180 10.08 -14.34 -6.00
CA SER A 180 9.43 -14.80 -7.22
C SER A 180 8.07 -14.12 -7.45
N ASP A 181 7.69 -14.00 -8.71
CA ASP A 181 6.42 -13.38 -9.12
C ASP A 181 5.17 -14.21 -8.75
N ASP A 182 5.35 -15.41 -8.20
CA ASP A 182 4.29 -16.40 -7.92
C ASP A 182 3.89 -16.51 -6.45
N VAL A 183 4.69 -15.93 -5.56
CA VAL A 183 4.49 -16.02 -4.12
C VAL A 183 4.76 -14.67 -3.50
N SER A 184 3.71 -14.08 -2.92
CA SER A 184 3.83 -12.79 -2.24
C SER A 184 3.79 -12.94 -0.73
N TYR A 185 4.54 -12.06 -0.06
CA TYR A 185 4.59 -11.95 1.39
C TYR A 185 4.06 -10.59 1.86
N SER A 186 3.66 -10.53 3.12
CA SER A 186 3.28 -9.30 3.80
C SER A 186 3.62 -9.41 5.28
N VAL A 187 4.03 -8.29 5.87
CA VAL A 187 3.98 -8.14 7.33
C VAL A 187 2.56 -8.39 7.80
N ALA A 188 2.38 -9.18 8.85
CA ALA A 188 1.10 -9.35 9.52
C ALA A 188 0.81 -8.07 10.32
N PHE A 189 -0.22 -7.32 9.94
CA PHE A 189 -0.54 -6.04 10.57
C PHE A 189 -0.93 -6.22 12.05
N GLY A 190 -0.02 -5.92 12.95
CA GLY A 190 -0.18 -6.01 14.40
C GLY A 190 -0.11 -4.66 15.11
N SER A 191 0.27 -4.67 16.39
CA SER A 191 0.36 -3.45 17.21
C SER A 191 1.41 -2.46 16.71
N ALA A 192 2.48 -2.93 16.05
CA ALA A 192 3.49 -2.05 15.44
C ALA A 192 2.87 -1.20 14.33
N VAL A 193 2.16 -1.84 13.38
CA VAL A 193 1.47 -1.14 12.28
C VAL A 193 0.35 -0.23 12.81
N GLN A 194 -0.39 -0.67 13.83
CA GLN A 194 -1.38 0.19 14.50
C GLN A 194 -0.75 1.47 15.07
N SER A 195 0.39 1.33 15.76
CA SER A 195 1.10 2.48 16.35
C SER A 195 1.67 3.40 15.27
N LEU A 196 2.15 2.83 14.15
CA LEU A 196 2.66 3.58 13.02
C LEU A 196 1.55 4.39 12.32
N TYR A 197 0.36 3.79 12.16
CA TYR A 197 -0.82 4.50 11.67
C TYR A 197 -1.21 5.65 12.62
N GLU A 198 -1.24 5.40 13.92
CA GLU A 198 -1.53 6.42 14.94
C GLU A 198 -0.55 7.60 14.90
N GLN A 199 0.74 7.32 14.70
CA GLN A 199 1.76 8.35 14.48
C GLN A 199 1.49 9.15 13.21
N ALA A 200 1.13 8.47 12.12
CA ALA A 200 0.89 9.13 10.84
C ALA A 200 -0.30 10.10 10.91
N VAL A 201 -1.35 9.74 11.67
CA VAL A 201 -2.52 10.61 11.87
C VAL A 201 -2.31 11.70 12.93
N SER A 202 -1.47 11.49 13.96
CA SER A 202 -1.23 12.49 15.01
C SER A 202 -0.44 13.68 14.50
N ASP A 203 0.50 13.45 13.61
CA ASP A 203 1.44 14.48 13.17
C ASP A 203 0.83 15.36 12.06
N ALA A 204 -0.34 15.01 11.51
CA ALA A 204 -1.04 15.79 10.47
C ALA A 204 -1.72 17.07 11.00
N GLY A 205 -1.61 17.33 12.31
CA GLY A 205 -2.30 18.43 13.01
C GLY A 205 -1.41 19.57 13.52
N ASN A 206 -0.12 19.64 13.17
CA ASN A 206 0.79 20.72 13.60
C ASN A 206 1.33 21.55 12.44
#